data_AF-A0A494W3M9-F1
#
_entry.id   AF-A0A494W3M9-F1
#
_cell.length_a   1.000
_cell.length_b   1.000
_cell.length_c   1.000
_cell.angle_alpha   90.00
_cell.angle_beta   90.00
_cell.angle_gamma   90.00
#
_symmetry.space_group_name_H-M   'P 1'
#
loop_
_entity.id
_entity.type
_entity.pdbx_description
1 polymer ?
#
loop_
_entity_poly.entity_id
_entity_poly.type
_entity_poly.pdbx_seq_one_letter_code
_entity_poly.pdbx_strand_id
1 'polypeptide(L)'
;MTGKNVLVSKSFRDGGIYLFLRGDYKKPTWMCRVKAPGQTGYIYRSTRSTDEHQAYRFADDLYHQQLVKAYSGETEKGTKVSVGIDAYIARFESECEQLSVRYRILLLKRVLTHIGKQTFEGLLIAAEK
;
A
#
# COMPACT_ATOMS: atom_id res chain seq x y z
N MET A 1 -12.19 10.03 -17.99
CA MET A 1 -11.40 9.16 -18.88
C MET A 1 -11.96 7.75 -18.84
N THR A 2 -12.93 7.49 -19.72
CA THR A 2 -13.73 6.26 -19.81
C THR A 2 -12.93 5.23 -20.61
N GLY A 3 -12.40 4.20 -19.92
CA GLY A 3 -11.67 3.10 -20.56
C GLY A 3 -12.62 2.30 -21.44
N LYS A 4 -12.29 2.22 -22.74
CA LYS A 4 -13.13 1.74 -23.85
C LYS A 4 -13.56 0.26 -23.83
N ASN A 5 -13.43 -0.49 -22.73
CA ASN A 5 -13.73 -1.94 -22.70
C ASN A 5 -14.20 -2.45 -21.32
N VAL A 6 -15.12 -1.72 -20.68
CA VAL A 6 -15.87 -2.24 -19.52
C VAL A 6 -17.12 -2.93 -20.03
N LEU A 7 -17.22 -4.24 -19.83
CA LEU A 7 -18.34 -5.05 -20.32
C LEU A 7 -19.56 -4.94 -19.39
N VAL A 8 -19.31 -5.03 -18.08
CA VAL A 8 -20.34 -5.00 -17.03
C VAL A 8 -19.78 -4.27 -15.84
N SER A 9 -20.61 -3.50 -15.14
CA SER A 9 -20.26 -2.85 -13.88
C SER A 9 -21.39 -2.96 -12.86
N LYS A 10 -21.05 -3.16 -11.59
CA LYS A 10 -21.98 -3.26 -10.46
C LYS A 10 -21.40 -2.54 -9.25
N SER A 11 -22.25 -1.81 -8.53
CA SER A 11 -21.89 -1.14 -7.28
C SER A 11 -22.64 -1.77 -6.10
N PHE A 12 -21.95 -1.93 -4.98
CA PHE A 12 -22.46 -2.52 -3.74
C PHE A 12 -22.10 -1.64 -2.54
N ARG A 13 -22.84 -1.79 -1.44
CA ARG A 13 -22.65 -1.04 -0.17
C ARG A 13 -22.57 0.47 -0.39
N ASP A 14 -23.59 1.05 -1.01
CA ASP A 14 -23.71 2.50 -1.30
C ASP A 14 -22.51 3.11 -2.04
N GLY A 15 -21.88 2.33 -2.92
CA GLY A 15 -20.71 2.75 -3.69
C GLY A 15 -19.36 2.53 -2.98
N GLY A 16 -19.37 1.87 -1.81
CA GLY A 16 -18.16 1.42 -1.12
C GLY A 16 -17.41 0.32 -1.89
N ILE A 17 -18.12 -0.51 -2.67
CA ILE A 17 -17.52 -1.51 -3.54
C ILE A 17 -18.03 -1.29 -4.98
N TYR A 18 -17.11 -1.11 -5.91
CA TYR A 18 -17.40 -0.99 -7.34
C TYR A 18 -16.66 -2.09 -8.11
N LEU A 19 -17.42 -2.99 -8.71
CA LEU A 19 -16.93 -4.09 -9.53
C LEU A 19 -17.15 -3.78 -11.00
N PHE A 20 -16.16 -4.06 -11.83
CA PHE A 20 -16.30 -3.92 -13.27
C PHE A 20 -15.49 -4.98 -14.01
N LEU A 21 -16.09 -5.55 -15.05
CA LEU A 21 -15.51 -6.59 -15.88
C LEU A 21 -14.76 -5.94 -17.05
N ARG A 22 -13.47 -6.24 -17.17
CA ARG A 22 -12.67 -5.78 -18.32
C ARG A 22 -12.64 -6.85 -19.40
N GLY A 23 -13.06 -6.46 -20.61
CA GLY A 23 -12.99 -7.29 -21.81
C GLY A 23 -11.63 -7.25 -22.53
N ASP A 24 -10.69 -6.41 -22.09
CA ASP A 24 -9.37 -6.25 -22.73
C ASP A 24 -8.48 -7.50 -22.69
N TYR A 25 -8.78 -8.43 -21.80
CA TYR A 25 -7.96 -9.63 -21.56
C TYR A 25 -8.50 -10.83 -22.34
N LYS A 26 -7.62 -11.79 -22.69
CA LYS A 26 -8.01 -13.08 -23.30
C LYS A 26 -9.12 -13.80 -22.52
N LYS A 27 -9.18 -13.58 -21.20
CA LYS A 27 -10.30 -14.00 -20.33
C LYS A 27 -10.85 -12.76 -19.62
N PRO A 28 -12.15 -12.47 -19.72
CA PRO A 28 -12.72 -11.29 -19.11
C PRO A 28 -12.56 -11.38 -17.58
N THR A 29 -11.82 -10.43 -17.00
CA THR A 29 -11.43 -10.48 -15.58
C THR A 29 -12.11 -9.35 -14.82
N TRP A 30 -12.68 -9.70 -13.67
CA TRP A 30 -13.29 -8.72 -12.78
C TRP A 30 -12.22 -7.88 -12.06
N MET A 31 -12.48 -6.60 -11.94
CA MET A 31 -11.67 -5.63 -11.23
C MET A 31 -12.54 -4.98 -10.16
N CYS A 32 -11.96 -4.72 -8.98
CA CYS A 32 -12.66 -4.07 -7.88
C CYS A 32 -12.00 -2.71 -7.55
N ARG A 33 -12.85 -1.75 -7.21
CA ARG A 33 -12.51 -0.49 -6.56
C ARG A 33 -13.23 -0.46 -5.23
N VAL A 34 -12.48 -0.36 -4.15
CA VAL A 34 -13.02 -0.39 -2.80
C VAL A 34 -12.70 0.91 -2.09
N LYS A 35 -13.71 1.55 -1.50
CA LYS A 35 -13.61 2.77 -0.69
C LYS A 35 -14.10 2.45 0.71
N ALA A 36 -13.16 2.34 1.65
CA ALA A 36 -13.51 2.21 3.06
C ALA A 36 -13.71 3.60 3.71
N PRO A 37 -14.65 3.74 4.65
CA PRO A 37 -14.78 4.96 5.45
C PRO A 37 -13.49 5.20 6.25
N GLY A 38 -13.02 6.44 6.25
CA GLY A 38 -11.77 6.84 6.93
C GLY A 38 -10.49 6.76 6.08
N GLN A 39 -10.54 6.18 4.87
CA GLN A 39 -9.41 6.14 3.94
C GLN A 39 -9.57 7.15 2.79
N THR A 40 -8.48 7.85 2.46
CA THR A 40 -8.48 8.81 1.34
C THR A 40 -8.18 8.06 0.04
N GLY A 41 -9.20 7.89 -0.81
CA GLY A 41 -9.08 7.33 -2.15
C GLY A 41 -9.73 5.96 -2.32
N TYR A 42 -9.48 5.35 -3.48
CA TYR A 42 -10.00 4.02 -3.84
C TYR A 42 -8.85 3.04 -3.96
N ILE A 43 -9.01 1.85 -3.39
CA ILE A 43 -8.09 0.74 -3.62
C ILE A 43 -8.54 0.01 -4.87
N TYR A 44 -7.67 0.04 -5.88
CA TYR A 44 -7.88 -0.61 -7.16
C TYR A 44 -7.16 -1.97 -7.17
N ARG A 45 -7.89 -3.07 -7.32
CA ARG A 45 -7.33 -4.43 -7.41
C ARG A 45 -8.02 -5.27 -8.47
N SER A 46 -7.28 -6.24 -9.01
CA SER A 46 -7.85 -7.30 -9.85
C SER A 46 -8.31 -8.43 -8.95
N THR A 47 -9.51 -8.95 -9.18
CA THR A 47 -10.01 -10.13 -8.45
C THR A 47 -9.47 -11.43 -9.06
N ARG A 48 -8.86 -11.36 -10.26
CA ARG A 48 -8.32 -12.50 -11.03
C ARG A 48 -9.33 -13.62 -11.35
N SER A 49 -10.62 -13.36 -11.12
CA SER A 49 -11.71 -14.29 -11.41
C SER A 49 -12.58 -13.78 -12.56
N THR A 50 -13.16 -14.71 -13.32
CA THR A 50 -14.20 -14.46 -14.33
C THR A 50 -15.61 -14.56 -13.74
N ASP A 51 -15.75 -15.27 -12.61
CA ASP A 51 -17.00 -15.40 -11.87
C ASP A 51 -17.27 -14.16 -11.01
N GLU A 52 -18.49 -13.65 -11.11
CA GLU A 52 -18.95 -12.48 -10.37
C GLU A 52 -19.01 -12.75 -8.86
N HIS A 53 -19.49 -13.91 -8.44
CA HIS A 53 -19.67 -14.21 -7.01
C HIS A 53 -18.32 -14.29 -6.29
N GLN A 54 -17.33 -14.92 -6.91
CA GLN A 54 -15.96 -14.93 -6.40
C GLN A 54 -15.34 -13.53 -6.36
N ALA A 55 -15.58 -12.71 -7.39
CA ALA A 55 -15.11 -11.34 -7.43
C ALA A 55 -15.72 -10.47 -6.33
N TYR A 56 -17.01 -10.65 -6.04
CA TYR A 56 -17.69 -9.99 -4.93
C TYR A 56 -17.12 -10.41 -3.60
N ARG A 57 -16.97 -11.71 -3.33
CA ARG A 57 -16.38 -12.19 -2.08
C ARG A 57 -14.99 -11.60 -1.83
N PHE A 58 -14.14 -11.59 -2.86
CA PHE A 58 -12.80 -10.98 -2.76
C PHE A 58 -12.87 -9.47 -2.43
N ALA A 59 -13.79 -8.74 -3.08
CA ALA A 59 -13.96 -7.31 -2.82
C ALA A 59 -14.53 -7.03 -1.42
N ASP A 60 -15.41 -7.90 -0.93
CA ASP A 60 -16.00 -7.85 0.40
C ASP A 60 -14.95 -8.10 1.50
N ASP A 61 -14.13 -9.14 1.34
CA ASP A 61 -12.99 -9.44 2.22
C ASP A 61 -12.00 -8.27 2.24
N LEU A 62 -11.68 -7.70 1.07
CA LEU A 62 -10.82 -6.52 0.97
C LEU A 62 -11.44 -5.32 1.72
N TYR A 63 -12.74 -5.08 1.56
CA TYR A 63 -13.45 -4.00 2.26
C TYR A 63 -13.39 -4.17 3.77
N HIS A 64 -13.64 -5.39 4.28
CA HIS A 64 -13.54 -5.69 5.71
C HIS A 64 -12.13 -5.50 6.27
N GLN A 65 -11.09 -5.93 5.54
CA GLN A 65 -9.70 -5.68 5.97
C GLN A 65 -9.39 -4.18 6.09
N GLN A 66 -9.93 -3.36 5.18
CA GLN A 66 -9.74 -1.92 5.23
C GLN A 66 -10.53 -1.24 6.33
N LEU A 67 -11.73 -1.73 6.63
CA LEU A 67 -12.49 -1.29 7.80
C LEU A 67 -11.71 -1.57 9.09
N VAL A 68 -11.19 -2.78 9.26
CA VAL A 68 -10.38 -3.12 10.44
C VAL A 68 -9.19 -2.17 10.55
N LYS A 69 -8.45 -1.91 9.47
CA LYS A 69 -7.33 -0.96 9.47
C LYS A 69 -7.76 0.47 9.83
N ALA A 70 -8.89 0.92 9.30
CA ALA A 70 -9.41 2.25 9.58
C ALA A 70 -9.81 2.40 11.06
N TYR A 71 -10.46 1.38 11.63
CA TYR A 71 -10.89 1.39 13.04
C TYR A 71 -9.74 1.16 14.03
N SER A 72 -8.75 0.33 13.67
CA SER A 72 -7.55 0.11 14.50
C SER A 72 -6.64 1.33 14.58
N GLY A 73 -6.87 2.37 13.75
CA GLY A 73 -6.01 3.56 13.72
C GLY A 73 -4.61 3.31 13.15
N GLU A 74 -4.35 2.11 12.61
CA GLU A 74 -3.13 1.75 11.87
C GLU A 74 -3.13 2.39 10.48
N THR A 75 -3.33 3.69 10.42
CA THR A 75 -2.78 4.45 9.31
C THR A 75 -1.31 4.64 9.61
N GLU A 76 -0.44 3.90 8.92
CA GLU A 76 0.99 4.20 8.75
C GLU A 76 1.14 5.57 8.03
N LYS A 77 0.60 6.64 8.62
CA LYS A 77 0.79 8.01 8.18
C LYS A 77 2.11 8.46 8.79
N GLY A 78 3.19 8.12 8.12
CA GLY A 78 4.53 8.50 8.51
C GLY A 78 5.53 8.14 7.43
N THR A 79 6.59 8.94 7.31
CA THR A 79 7.67 8.62 6.39
C THR A 79 8.37 7.36 6.92
N LYS A 80 8.47 6.33 6.08
CA LYS A 80 9.20 5.11 6.44
C LYS A 80 10.66 5.46 6.71
N VAL A 81 11.23 4.83 7.73
CA VAL A 81 12.63 5.04 8.10
C VAL A 81 13.57 4.71 6.94
N SER A 82 13.20 3.73 6.12
CA SER A 82 13.95 3.38 4.90
C SER A 82 14.15 4.58 3.97
N VAL A 83 13.12 5.39 3.75
CA VAL A 83 13.18 6.54 2.84
C VAL A 83 14.19 7.56 3.33
N GLY A 84 14.21 7.84 4.64
CA GLY A 84 15.18 8.77 5.24
C GLY A 84 16.62 8.24 5.19
N ILE A 85 16.80 6.95 5.48
CA ILE A 85 18.12 6.30 5.43
C ILE A 85 18.66 6.26 4.00
N ASP A 86 17.83 5.86 3.03
CA ASP A 86 18.22 5.79 1.62
C ASP A 86 18.62 7.18 1.09
N ALA A 87 17.87 8.22 1.47
CA ALA A 87 18.20 9.60 1.12
C ALA A 87 19.53 10.06 1.77
N TYR A 88 19.80 9.68 3.02
CA TYR A 88 21.08 9.95 3.67
C TYR A 88 22.23 9.25 2.94
N ILE A 89 22.08 7.96 2.64
CA ILE A 89 23.12 7.18 1.95
C ILE A 89 23.40 7.81 0.59
N ALA A 90 22.38 8.07 -0.22
CA ALA A 90 22.54 8.66 -1.55
C ALA A 90 23.26 10.02 -1.52
N ARG A 91 23.02 10.84 -0.48
CA ARG A 91 23.67 12.14 -0.33
C ARG A 91 25.16 12.04 -0.03
N PHE A 92 25.57 11.06 0.78
CA PHE A 92 26.94 10.97 1.32
C PHE A 92 27.77 9.83 0.70
N GLU A 93 27.22 9.07 -0.25
CA GLU A 93 27.91 7.94 -0.88
C GLU A 93 29.19 8.40 -1.63
N SER A 94 29.19 9.60 -2.21
CA SER A 94 30.37 10.18 -2.86
C SER A 94 31.50 10.53 -1.89
N GLU A 95 31.21 10.67 -0.61
CA GLU A 95 32.19 10.99 0.45
C GLU A 95 32.68 9.74 1.18
N CYS A 96 32.41 8.52 0.66
CA CYS A 96 32.72 7.27 1.36
C CYS A 96 34.22 6.97 1.53
N GLU A 97 35.11 7.74 0.88
CA GLU A 97 36.55 7.70 1.14
C GLU A 97 36.89 8.20 2.56
N GLN A 98 36.06 9.07 3.14
CA GLN A 98 36.18 9.43 4.55
C GLN A 98 35.68 8.28 5.43
N LEU A 99 36.59 7.72 6.24
CA LEU A 99 36.27 6.59 7.13
C LEU A 99 35.06 6.86 8.03
N SER A 100 34.92 8.09 8.54
CA SER A 100 33.77 8.49 9.36
C SER A 100 32.44 8.36 8.61
N VAL A 101 32.37 8.80 7.36
CA VAL A 101 31.19 8.70 6.49
C VAL A 101 30.92 7.24 6.14
N ARG A 102 31.96 6.50 5.75
CA ARG A 102 31.87 5.07 5.44
C ARG A 102 31.26 4.26 6.59
N TYR A 103 31.73 4.46 7.82
CA TYR A 103 31.21 3.74 8.98
C TYR A 103 29.76 4.11 9.30
N ARG A 104 29.36 5.38 9.12
CA ARG A 104 27.96 5.80 9.27
C ARG A 104 27.05 5.11 8.24
N ILE A 105 27.47 5.06 6.96
CA ILE A 105 26.71 4.38 5.91
C ILE A 105 26.57 2.88 6.21
N LEU A 106 27.66 2.21 6.63
CA LEU A 106 27.61 0.78 6.98
C LEU A 106 26.69 0.50 8.16
N LEU A 107 26.72 1.35 9.18
CA LEU A 107 25.81 1.25 10.33
C LEU A 107 24.36 1.40 9.88
N LEU A 108 24.04 2.43 9.08
CA LEU A 108 22.69 2.67 8.60
C LEU A 108 22.17 1.53 7.72
N LYS A 109 23.00 0.97 6.84
CA LYS A 109 22.65 -0.23 6.04
C LYS A 109 22.32 -1.43 6.93
N ARG A 110 23.05 -1.62 8.04
CA ARG A 110 22.78 -2.69 9.01
C ARG A 110 21.49 -2.42 9.79
N VAL A 111 21.26 -1.19 10.23
CA VAL A 111 20.07 -0.82 11.00
C VAL A 111 18.79 -0.92 10.15
N LEU A 112 18.89 -0.64 8.84
CA LEU A 112 17.79 -0.71 7.89
C LEU A 112 17.07 -2.07 7.88
N THR A 113 17.79 -3.18 8.07
CA THR A 113 17.20 -4.53 8.09
C THR A 113 16.26 -4.74 9.27
N HIS A 114 16.43 -3.98 10.35
CA HIS A 114 15.67 -4.12 11.59
C HIS A 114 14.52 -3.10 11.67
N ILE A 115 14.76 -1.84 11.29
CA ILE A 115 13.79 -0.74 11.48
C ILE A 115 13.20 -0.18 10.19
N GLY A 116 13.66 -0.61 9.02
CA GLY A 116 13.28 0.01 7.74
C GLY A 116 11.78 -0.05 7.41
N LYS A 117 11.05 -1.03 7.96
CA LYS A 117 9.59 -1.16 7.78
C LYS A 117 8.78 -0.21 8.67
N GLN A 118 9.38 0.32 9.72
CA GLN A 118 8.72 1.20 10.67
C GLN A 118 8.70 2.64 10.14
N THR A 119 7.80 3.47 10.68
CA THR A 119 7.82 4.92 10.50
C THR A 119 8.63 5.58 11.60
N PHE A 120 9.12 6.80 11.37
CA PHE A 120 9.83 7.55 12.41
C PHE A 120 8.95 7.81 13.64
N GLU A 121 7.68 8.10 13.44
CA GLU A 121 6.67 8.28 14.48
C GLU A 121 6.44 6.99 15.27
N GLY A 122 6.43 5.84 14.59
CA GLY A 122 6.31 4.54 15.24
C GLY A 122 7.49 4.23 16.17
N LEU A 123 8.71 4.66 15.79
CA LEU A 123 9.89 4.51 16.64
C LEU A 123 9.82 5.39 17.90
N LEU A 124 9.29 6.62 17.78
CA LEU A 124 9.12 7.52 18.94
C LEU A 124 8.16 6.90 19.97
N ILE A 125 7.02 6.40 19.52
CA ILE A 125 6.02 5.77 20.40
C ILE A 125 6.58 4.48 21.04
N ALA A 126 7.40 3.71 20.32
CA ALA A 126 8.01 2.50 20.84
C ALA A 126 9.09 2.79 21.91
N ALA A 127 9.71 3.97 21.90
CA ALA A 127 10.71 4.37 22.88
C ALA A 127 10.10 4.90 24.20
N GLU A 128 8.82 5.29 24.18
CA GLU A 128 8.09 5.80 25.36
C GLU A 128 7.41 4.70 26.19
N LYS A 129 7.49 3.44 25.76
CA LYS A 129 7.02 2.25 26.48
C LYS A 129 8.15 1.56 27.22
#